data_AF-A0A3B0SSE8-F1
#
_entry.id   AF-A0A3B0SSE8-F1
#
_cell.length_a   1.000
_cell.length_b   1.000
_cell.length_c   1.000
_cell.angle_alpha   90.00
_cell.angle_beta   90.00
_cell.angle_gamma   90.00
#
_symmetry.space_group_name_H-M   'P 1'
#
loop_
_entity.id
_entity.type
_entity.pdbx_description
1 polymer ?
#
loop_
_entity_poly.entity_id
_entity_poly.type
_entity_poly.pdbx_seq_one_letter_code
_entity_poly.pdbx_strand_id
1 'polypeptide(L)'
;PIELTVTLAQRELDGTVTGFLGVAPGQITEKYSAFGAVRQGASFLVTTTGDAVIGLLGLIGAVPAMIGGIFSGNTVPVDDVRPISPIGLVQIAGQAEIAGAIGLLASVNVFVGVLNLFPMFPLDGGHFVVAIYEKIRGRSPDIRKLMPVAAVVLAFLVTLGLYGVYLDIFNPIQF
;
A
#
# COMPACT_ATOMS: atom_id res chain seq x y z
N PRO A 1 32.02 5.98 12.82
CA PRO A 1 32.37 5.35 11.53
C PRO A 1 32.93 3.96 11.82
N ILE A 2 32.53 2.94 11.06
CA ILE A 2 33.08 1.59 11.17
C ILE A 2 34.07 1.44 10.01
N GLU A 3 35.35 1.28 10.30
CA GLU A 3 36.38 1.01 9.28
C GLU A 3 36.60 -0.50 9.20
N LEU A 4 36.44 -1.06 8.00
CA LEU A 4 36.55 -2.50 7.72
C LEU A 4 37.58 -2.71 6.59
N THR A 5 38.67 -3.40 6.89
CA THR A 5 39.59 -3.91 5.87
C THR A 5 39.02 -5.19 5.29
N VAL A 6 38.65 -5.18 4.01
CA VAL A 6 38.01 -6.30 3.31
C VAL A 6 38.82 -6.72 2.08
N THR A 7 38.95 -8.03 1.90
CA THR A 7 39.51 -8.64 0.68
C THR A 7 38.38 -8.87 -0.32
N LEU A 8 38.50 -8.29 -1.51
CA LEU A 8 37.48 -8.36 -2.55
C LEU A 8 37.38 -9.77 -3.16
N ALA A 9 36.16 -10.20 -3.48
CA ALA A 9 35.95 -11.38 -4.31
C ALA A 9 36.24 -11.02 -5.78
N GLN A 10 36.83 -11.95 -6.53
CA GLN A 10 37.17 -11.76 -7.95
C GLN A 10 36.15 -12.46 -8.85
N ARG A 11 35.72 -11.77 -9.91
CA ARG A 11 34.93 -12.37 -10.99
C ARG A 11 35.52 -11.91 -12.31
N GLU A 12 35.73 -12.88 -13.19
CA GLU A 12 36.19 -12.62 -14.56
C GLU A 12 34.98 -12.40 -15.45
N LEU A 13 34.91 -11.23 -16.07
CA LEU A 13 33.93 -10.86 -17.08
C LEU A 13 34.71 -10.35 -18.29
N ASP A 14 34.49 -10.98 -19.45
CA ASP A 14 35.13 -10.66 -20.73
C ASP A 14 36.67 -10.51 -20.64
N GLY A 15 37.33 -11.45 -19.94
CA GLY A 15 38.80 -11.48 -19.80
C GLY A 15 39.39 -10.41 -18.86
N THR A 16 38.53 -9.63 -18.18
CA THR A 16 38.95 -8.62 -17.20
C THR A 16 38.58 -9.10 -15.80
N VAL A 17 39.59 -9.27 -14.93
CA VAL A 17 39.38 -9.61 -13.52
C VAL A 17 38.95 -8.37 -12.77
N THR A 18 37.70 -8.37 -12.29
CA THR A 18 37.13 -7.25 -11.55
C THR A 18 36.81 -7.69 -10.12
N GLY A 19 37.24 -6.90 -9.13
CA GLY A 19 36.96 -7.14 -7.71
C GLY A 19 35.61 -6.54 -7.30
N PHE A 20 34.82 -7.28 -6.53
CA PHE A 20 33.53 -6.80 -6.02
C PHE A 20 33.40 -6.98 -4.50
N LEU A 21 32.76 -5.99 -3.87
CA LEU A 21 32.37 -6.01 -2.46
C LEU A 21 30.85 -5.87 -2.40
N GLY A 22 30.15 -6.95 -2.08
CA GLY A 22 28.72 -6.90 -1.79
C GLY A 22 28.52 -6.47 -0.34
N VAL A 23 27.77 -5.40 -0.11
CA VAL A 23 27.31 -5.01 1.23
C VAL A 23 25.80 -5.10 1.22
N ALA A 24 25.26 -5.96 2.08
CA ALA A 24 23.83 -6.05 2.33
C ALA A 24 23.58 -6.01 3.84
N PRO A 25 22.50 -5.38 4.30
CA PRO A 25 22.12 -5.45 5.70
C PRO A 25 21.85 -6.92 6.08
N GLY A 26 22.52 -7.39 7.13
CA GLY A 26 22.23 -8.70 7.69
C GLY A 26 20.82 -8.71 8.30
N GLN A 27 19.99 -9.67 7.90
CA GLN A 27 18.70 -9.90 8.54
C GLN A 27 18.93 -10.72 9.81
N ILE A 28 18.59 -10.17 10.97
CA ILE A 28 18.64 -10.91 12.24
C ILE A 28 17.23 -11.43 12.53
N THR A 29 17.05 -12.74 12.46
CA THR A 29 15.79 -13.38 12.85
C THR A 29 15.69 -13.44 14.36
N GLU A 30 14.87 -12.58 14.95
CA GLU A 30 14.51 -12.67 16.36
C GLU A 30 13.44 -13.76 16.57
N LYS A 31 13.69 -14.65 17.54
CA LYS A 31 12.71 -15.65 17.97
C LYS A 31 11.80 -15.05 19.03
N TYR A 32 10.52 -14.90 18.71
CA TYR A 32 9.52 -14.50 19.69
C TYR A 32 8.95 -15.72 20.44
N SER A 33 8.65 -15.55 21.73
CA SER A 33 7.78 -16.48 22.45
C SER A 33 6.34 -16.37 21.91
N ALA A 34 5.48 -17.35 22.18
CA ALA A 34 4.09 -17.31 21.70
C ALA A 34 3.36 -16.02 22.11
N PHE A 35 3.52 -15.58 23.35
CA PHE A 35 2.96 -14.32 23.83
C PHE A 35 3.63 -13.10 23.18
N GLY A 36 4.96 -13.13 23.02
CA GLY A 36 5.70 -12.08 22.33
C GLY A 36 5.25 -11.89 20.89
N ALA A 37 4.98 -12.99 20.17
CA ALA A 37 4.51 -12.98 18.80
C ALA A 37 3.11 -12.35 18.67
N VAL A 38 2.19 -12.69 19.59
CA VAL A 38 0.85 -12.07 19.62
C VAL A 38 0.95 -10.57 19.87
N ARG A 39 1.76 -10.15 20.84
CA ARG A 39 1.99 -8.73 21.13
C ARG A 39 2.59 -8.00 19.94
N GLN A 40 3.57 -8.60 19.28
CA GLN A 40 4.21 -8.03 18.09
C GLN A 40 3.19 -7.90 16.94
N GLY A 41 2.37 -8.93 16.72
CA GLY A 41 1.28 -8.89 15.75
C GLY A 41 0.27 -7.79 16.05
N ALA A 42 -0.13 -7.62 17.31
CA ALA A 42 -1.02 -6.54 17.72
C ALA A 42 -0.40 -5.15 17.47
N SER A 43 0.89 -4.98 17.80
CA SER A 43 1.62 -3.74 17.50
C SER A 43 1.67 -3.47 16.00
N PHE A 44 1.98 -4.49 15.20
CA PHE A 44 1.97 -4.40 13.75
C PHE A 44 0.60 -3.99 13.21
N LEU A 45 -0.50 -4.56 13.73
CA LEU A 45 -1.85 -4.18 13.33
C LEU A 45 -2.12 -2.70 13.65
N VAL A 46 -1.74 -2.21 14.84
CA VAL A 46 -1.94 -0.81 15.23
C VAL A 46 -1.15 0.14 14.34
N THR A 47 0.15 -0.10 14.13
CA THR A 47 1.00 0.77 13.31
C THR A 47 0.53 0.76 11.86
N THR A 48 0.33 -0.44 11.29
CA THR A 48 -0.10 -0.60 9.89
C THR A 48 -1.49 -0.03 9.64
N THR A 49 -2.39 -0.11 10.63
CA THR A 49 -3.71 0.55 10.55
C THR A 49 -3.54 2.07 10.51
N GLY A 50 -2.68 2.63 11.36
CA GLY A 50 -2.36 4.06 11.35
C GLY A 50 -1.78 4.52 10.01
N ASP A 51 -0.80 3.78 9.49
CA ASP A 51 -0.17 4.05 8.20
C ASP A 51 -1.19 3.94 7.05
N ALA A 52 -2.09 2.94 7.10
CA ALA A 52 -3.15 2.78 6.12
C ALA A 52 -4.14 3.96 6.13
N VAL A 53 -4.52 4.47 7.31
CA VAL A 53 -5.37 5.67 7.42
C VAL A 53 -4.67 6.89 6.84
N ILE A 54 -3.41 7.12 7.21
CA ILE A 54 -2.62 8.25 6.68
C ILE A 54 -2.48 8.13 5.16
N GLY A 55 -2.18 6.93 4.65
CA GLY A 55 -2.07 6.66 3.22
C GLY A 55 -3.38 6.92 2.47
N LEU A 56 -4.53 6.51 3.02
CA LEU A 56 -5.84 6.79 2.41
C LEU A 56 -6.15 8.29 2.37
N LEU A 57 -5.86 9.03 3.44
CA LEU A 57 -6.05 10.48 3.47
C LEU A 57 -5.09 11.19 2.50
N GLY A 58 -3.84 10.74 2.45
CA GLY A 58 -2.85 11.21 1.48
C GLY A 58 -3.31 10.97 0.04
N LEU A 59 -3.92 9.82 -0.23
CA LEU A 59 -4.41 9.48 -1.57
C LEU A 59 -5.51 10.44 -2.02
N ILE A 60 -6.46 10.75 -1.14
CA ILE A 60 -7.50 11.75 -1.41
C ILE A 60 -6.89 13.13 -1.65
N GLY A 61 -5.90 13.52 -0.84
CA GLY A 61 -5.17 14.78 -0.99
C GLY A 61 -4.35 14.86 -2.28
N ALA A 62 -3.89 13.72 -2.80
CA ALA A 62 -3.11 13.64 -4.03
C ALA A 62 -3.95 13.66 -5.31
N VAL A 63 -5.27 13.41 -5.24
CA VAL A 63 -6.16 13.37 -6.42
C VAL A 63 -6.03 14.62 -7.32
N PRO A 64 -6.08 15.86 -6.80
CA PRO A 64 -5.95 17.05 -7.65
C PRO A 64 -4.61 17.11 -8.39
N ALA A 65 -3.53 16.70 -7.74
CA ALA A 65 -2.20 16.66 -8.33
C ALA A 65 -2.09 15.57 -9.40
N MET A 66 -2.66 14.38 -9.16
CA MET A 66 -2.74 13.30 -10.15
C MET A 66 -3.50 13.75 -11.40
N ILE A 67 -4.66 14.39 -11.22
CA ILE A 67 -5.45 14.94 -12.33
C ILE A 67 -4.63 16.00 -13.09
N GLY A 68 -3.99 16.92 -12.38
CA GLY A 68 -3.12 17.94 -12.97
C GLY A 68 -1.96 17.36 -13.78
N GLY A 69 -1.33 16.28 -13.30
CA GLY A 69 -0.27 15.57 -14.02
C GLY A 69 -0.74 14.95 -15.34
N ILE A 70 -1.94 14.35 -15.35
CA ILE A 70 -2.54 13.77 -16.57
C ILE A 70 -2.77 14.86 -17.64
N PHE A 71 -3.26 16.04 -17.26
CA PHE A 71 -3.57 17.12 -18.21
C PHE A 71 -2.37 17.99 -18.60
N SER A 72 -1.37 18.13 -17.72
CA SER A 72 -0.20 18.97 -17.98
C SER A 72 0.93 18.24 -18.71
N GLY A 73 0.86 16.92 -18.86
CA GLY A 73 1.92 16.10 -19.46
C GLY A 73 3.21 16.02 -18.62
N ASN A 74 3.23 16.66 -17.45
CA ASN A 74 4.34 16.60 -16.52
C ASN A 74 4.13 15.42 -15.56
N THR A 75 5.16 14.61 -15.38
CA THR A 75 5.23 13.59 -14.33
C THR A 75 5.28 14.32 -12.98
N VAL A 76 4.12 14.60 -12.41
CA VAL A 76 4.04 14.99 -10.99
C VAL A 76 4.72 13.86 -10.22
N PRO A 77 5.70 14.16 -9.34
CA PRO A 77 6.26 13.16 -8.45
C PRO A 77 5.13 12.73 -7.52
N VAL A 78 4.46 11.63 -7.87
CA VAL A 78 3.45 10.99 -7.02
C VAL A 78 4.16 10.04 -6.04
N ASP A 79 5.46 10.20 -5.87
CA ASP A 79 6.36 9.19 -5.30
C ASP A 79 5.98 8.83 -3.87
N ASP A 80 5.43 9.78 -3.10
CA ASP A 80 5.02 9.52 -1.71
C ASP A 80 3.64 8.85 -1.58
N VAL A 81 2.74 8.98 -2.57
CA VAL A 81 1.37 8.42 -2.49
C VAL A 81 0.91 7.85 -3.84
N ARG A 82 1.74 6.97 -4.40
CA ARG A 82 1.43 6.25 -5.64
C ARG A 82 0.46 5.09 -5.35
N PRO A 83 -0.71 5.02 -6.03
CA PRO A 83 -1.56 3.84 -5.95
C PRO A 83 -0.85 2.66 -6.59
N ILE A 84 -0.65 1.57 -5.84
CA ILE A 84 -0.07 0.32 -6.33
C ILE A 84 -1.21 -0.60 -6.76
N SER A 85 -1.12 -1.18 -7.95
CA SER A 85 -2.14 -2.12 -8.43
C SER A 85 -1.90 -3.53 -7.88
N PRO A 86 -2.90 -4.44 -7.97
CA PRO A 86 -2.69 -5.85 -7.65
C PRO A 86 -1.53 -6.49 -8.41
N ILE A 87 -1.24 -6.03 -9.64
CA ILE A 87 -0.12 -6.54 -10.44
C ILE A 87 1.21 -6.12 -9.79
N GLY A 88 1.35 -4.85 -9.41
CA GLY A 88 2.52 -4.36 -8.68
C GLY A 88 2.71 -5.06 -7.33
N LEU A 89 1.63 -5.31 -6.58
CA LEU A 89 1.70 -6.07 -5.33
C LEU A 89 2.21 -7.50 -5.53
N VAL A 90 1.77 -8.19 -6.59
CA VAL A 90 2.27 -9.53 -6.92
C VAL A 90 3.74 -9.49 -7.33
N GLN A 91 4.17 -8.47 -8.07
CA GLN A 91 5.57 -8.29 -8.44
C GLN A 91 6.47 -8.06 -7.23
N ILE A 92 6.02 -7.25 -6.26
CA ILE A 92 6.71 -7.03 -4.98
C ILE A 92 6.76 -8.34 -4.19
N ALA A 93 5.63 -9.04 -4.08
CA ALA A 93 5.54 -10.31 -3.35
C ALA A 93 6.46 -11.38 -3.96
N GLY A 94 6.59 -11.42 -5.29
CA GLY A 94 7.41 -12.40 -6.00
C GLY A 94 8.92 -12.19 -5.84
N GLN A 95 9.35 -10.98 -5.50
CA GLN A 95 10.75 -10.67 -5.18
C GLN A 95 11.07 -10.80 -3.70
N ALA A 96 10.05 -10.78 -2.84
CA ALA A 96 10.22 -10.91 -1.40
C ALA A 96 10.46 -12.37 -0.97
N GLU A 97 11.23 -12.55 0.10
CA GLU A 97 11.26 -13.82 0.83
C GLU A 97 9.88 -14.16 1.42
N ILE A 98 9.66 -15.43 1.77
CA ILE A 98 8.36 -15.91 2.30
C ILE A 98 7.84 -15.04 3.45
N ALA A 99 8.71 -14.66 4.39
CA ALA A 99 8.32 -13.82 5.52
C ALA A 99 7.88 -12.42 5.07
N GLY A 100 8.57 -11.82 4.10
CA GLY A 100 8.21 -10.52 3.52
C GLY A 100 6.91 -10.58 2.72
N ALA A 101 6.69 -11.66 1.95
CA ALA A 101 5.43 -11.88 1.24
C ALA A 101 4.24 -12.04 2.20
N ILE A 102 4.40 -12.77 3.31
CA ILE A 102 3.38 -12.87 4.36
C ILE A 102 3.12 -11.50 5.00
N GLY A 103 4.17 -10.73 5.30
CA GLY A 103 4.05 -9.37 5.83
C GLY A 103 3.29 -8.45 4.87
N LEU A 104 3.59 -8.50 3.58
CA LEU A 104 2.87 -7.74 2.54
C LEU A 104 1.40 -8.14 2.47
N LEU A 105 1.10 -9.44 2.46
CA LEU A 105 -0.28 -9.93 2.50
C LEU A 105 -1.03 -9.43 3.73
N ALA A 106 -0.37 -9.43 4.91
CA ALA A 106 -0.95 -8.90 6.14
C ALA A 106 -1.23 -7.40 6.01
N SER A 107 -0.27 -6.61 5.50
CA SER A 107 -0.44 -5.16 5.29
C SER A 107 -1.57 -4.83 4.31
N VAL A 108 -1.69 -5.58 3.21
CA VAL A 108 -2.77 -5.40 2.23
C VAL A 108 -4.13 -5.72 2.87
N ASN A 109 -4.24 -6.80 3.66
CA ASN A 109 -5.49 -7.11 4.36
C ASN A 109 -5.87 -6.04 5.38
N VAL A 110 -4.90 -5.49 6.13
CA VAL A 110 -5.13 -4.35 7.03
C VAL A 110 -5.62 -3.14 6.23
N PHE A 111 -4.95 -2.80 5.13
CA PHE A 111 -5.32 -1.67 4.29
C PHE A 111 -6.74 -1.81 3.72
N VAL A 112 -7.10 -2.98 3.18
CA VAL A 112 -8.47 -3.27 2.71
C VAL A 112 -9.48 -3.20 3.84
N GLY A 113 -9.13 -3.69 5.04
CA GLY A 113 -9.95 -3.55 6.23
C GLY A 113 -10.22 -2.09 6.60
N VAL A 114 -9.18 -1.25 6.60
CA VAL A 114 -9.30 0.20 6.84
C VAL A 114 -10.11 0.88 5.75
N LEU A 115 -9.87 0.55 4.47
CA LEU A 115 -10.65 1.05 3.35
C LEU A 115 -12.15 0.70 3.54
N ASN A 116 -12.47 -0.53 3.94
CA ASN A 116 -13.85 -0.95 4.18
C ASN A 116 -14.50 -0.24 5.37
N LEU A 117 -13.74 0.27 6.33
CA LEU A 117 -14.25 1.10 7.43
C LEU A 117 -14.50 2.56 7.02
N PHE A 118 -14.07 2.98 5.83
CA PHE A 118 -14.27 4.34 5.35
C PHE A 118 -15.77 4.67 5.22
N PRO A 119 -16.23 5.86 5.67
CA PRO A 119 -17.64 6.20 5.84
C PRO A 119 -18.37 6.54 4.52
N MET A 120 -18.27 5.68 3.50
CA MET A 120 -18.86 5.90 2.17
C MET A 120 -19.43 4.60 1.60
N PHE A 121 -20.57 4.65 0.90
CA PHE A 121 -21.01 3.53 0.06
C PHE A 121 -20.09 3.39 -1.17
N PRO A 122 -19.82 2.18 -1.67
CA PRO A 122 -20.37 0.87 -1.29
C PRO A 122 -19.60 0.14 -0.17
N LEU A 123 -18.69 0.82 0.51
CA LEU A 123 -17.84 0.23 1.55
C LEU A 123 -18.69 -0.04 2.81
N ASP A 124 -18.28 -1.03 3.61
CA ASP A 124 -19.03 -1.49 4.78
C ASP A 124 -19.26 -0.38 5.81
N GLY A 125 -18.31 0.55 5.94
CA GLY A 125 -18.41 1.75 6.79
C GLY A 125 -19.57 2.67 6.41
N GLY A 126 -20.00 2.67 5.14
CA GLY A 126 -21.20 3.38 4.69
C GLY A 126 -22.48 2.86 5.35
N HIS A 127 -22.59 1.54 5.55
CA HIS A 127 -23.71 0.94 6.28
C HIS A 127 -23.71 1.34 7.76
N PHE A 128 -22.53 1.40 8.38
CA PHE A 128 -22.39 1.85 9.76
C PHE A 128 -22.84 3.31 9.94
N VAL A 129 -22.45 4.20 9.01
CA VAL A 129 -22.90 5.60 9.00
C VAL A 129 -24.43 5.70 8.86
N VAL A 130 -25.02 4.89 7.98
CA VAL A 130 -26.48 4.84 7.82
C VAL A 130 -27.17 4.36 9.09
N ALA A 131 -26.66 3.32 9.74
CA ALA A 131 -27.22 2.83 11.00
C ALA A 131 -27.16 3.89 12.11
N ILE A 132 -26.06 4.65 12.20
CA ILE A 132 -25.96 5.80 13.11
C ILE A 132 -27.00 6.87 12.75
N TYR A 133 -27.13 7.21 11.47
CA TYR A 133 -28.10 8.19 11.00
C TYR A 133 -29.54 7.77 11.31
N GLU A 134 -29.89 6.50 11.10
CA GLU A 134 -31.19 5.91 11.46
C GLU A 134 -31.46 6.03 12.95
N LYS A 135 -30.49 5.66 13.79
CA LYS A 135 -30.61 5.72 15.25
C LYS A 135 -30.85 7.15 15.75
N ILE A 136 -30.21 8.15 15.13
CA ILE A 136 -30.38 9.57 15.50
C ILE A 136 -31.70 10.13 14.97
N ARG A 137 -32.10 9.78 13.74
CA ARG A 137 -33.26 10.38 13.06
C ARG A 137 -34.58 9.64 13.30
N GLY A 138 -34.53 8.39 13.76
CA GLY A 138 -35.70 7.54 14.03
C GLY A 138 -36.46 7.10 12.77
N ARG A 139 -35.88 7.25 11.58
CA ARG A 139 -36.49 6.83 10.30
C ARG A 139 -35.43 6.27 9.36
N SER A 140 -35.79 5.25 8.60
CA SER A 140 -34.90 4.67 7.60
C SER A 140 -34.65 5.64 6.43
N PRO A 141 -33.38 5.91 6.07
CA PRO A 141 -33.05 6.66 4.88
C PRO A 141 -33.43 5.87 3.63
N ASP A 142 -33.80 6.61 2.60
CA ASP A 142 -34.04 6.03 1.29
C ASP A 142 -32.70 5.68 0.63
N ILE A 143 -32.33 4.40 0.70
CA ILE A 143 -31.08 3.87 0.12
C ILE A 143 -30.98 4.15 -1.38
N ARG A 144 -32.09 4.31 -2.10
CA ARG A 144 -32.07 4.66 -3.53
C ARG A 144 -31.39 5.99 -3.79
N LYS A 145 -31.44 6.92 -2.83
CA LYS A 145 -30.75 8.22 -2.91
C LYS A 145 -29.25 8.11 -2.69
N LEU A 146 -28.77 7.01 -2.13
CA LEU A 146 -27.35 6.74 -1.90
C LEU A 146 -26.72 6.01 -3.08
N MET A 147 -27.50 5.37 -3.96
CA MET A 147 -26.98 4.68 -5.14
C MET A 147 -26.14 5.58 -6.07
N PRO A 148 -26.53 6.84 -6.37
CA PRO A 148 -25.69 7.73 -7.17
C PRO A 148 -24.33 8.00 -6.51
N VAL A 149 -24.31 8.18 -5.19
CA VAL A 149 -23.07 8.38 -4.43
C VAL A 149 -22.20 7.12 -4.48
N ALA A 150 -22.80 5.95 -4.27
CA ALA A 150 -22.11 4.66 -4.36
C ALA A 150 -21.49 4.45 -5.75
N ALA A 151 -22.21 4.82 -6.82
CA ALA A 151 -21.72 4.73 -8.18
C ALA A 151 -20.53 5.66 -8.44
N VAL A 152 -20.56 6.89 -7.91
CA VAL A 152 -19.44 7.84 -8.00
C VAL A 152 -18.21 7.31 -7.28
N VAL A 153 -18.38 6.80 -6.05
CA VAL A 153 -17.28 6.22 -5.27
C VAL A 153 -16.69 5.00 -5.97
N LEU A 154 -17.55 4.10 -6.47
CA LEU A 154 -17.11 2.92 -7.20
C LEU A 154 -16.35 3.30 -8.49
N ALA A 155 -16.87 4.26 -9.26
CA ALA A 155 -16.20 4.76 -10.46
C ALA A 155 -14.84 5.37 -10.12
N PHE A 156 -14.76 6.13 -9.02
CA PHE A 156 -13.50 6.69 -8.53
C PHE A 156 -12.48 5.60 -8.15
N LEU A 157 -12.88 4.60 -7.37
CA LEU A 157 -12.00 3.49 -6.97
C LEU A 157 -11.52 2.67 -8.18
N VAL A 158 -12.41 2.39 -9.14
CA VAL A 158 -12.05 1.70 -10.39
C VAL A 158 -11.06 2.54 -11.20
N THR A 159 -11.29 3.85 -11.31
CA THR A 159 -10.39 4.76 -12.02
C THR A 159 -9.00 4.79 -11.37
N LEU A 160 -8.94 4.86 -10.04
CA LEU A 160 -7.67 4.78 -9.30
C LEU A 160 -6.97 3.43 -9.51
N GLY A 161 -7.72 2.33 -9.49
CA GLY A 161 -7.16 0.99 -9.76
C GLY A 161 -6.57 0.88 -11.17
N LEU A 162 -7.29 1.36 -12.18
CA LEU A 162 -6.80 1.42 -13.55
C LEU A 162 -5.59 2.34 -13.70
N TYR A 163 -5.58 3.47 -13.01
CA TYR A 163 -4.44 4.36 -12.97
C TYR A 163 -3.22 3.70 -12.32
N GLY A 164 -3.39 2.95 -11.23
CA GLY A 164 -2.34 2.14 -10.64
C GLY A 164 -1.77 1.12 -11.61
N VAL A 165 -2.63 0.42 -12.37
CA VAL A 165 -2.19 -0.53 -13.41
C VAL A 165 -1.41 0.18 -14.51
N TYR A 166 -1.89 1.35 -14.96
CA TYR A 166 -1.18 2.18 -15.93
C TYR A 166 0.22 2.54 -15.41
N LEU A 167 0.32 2.99 -14.17
CA LEU A 167 1.60 3.33 -13.57
C LEU A 167 2.52 2.11 -13.46
N ASP A 168 2.03 0.94 -13.08
CA ASP A 168 2.86 -0.27 -12.95
C ASP A 168 3.44 -0.74 -14.29
N ILE A 169 2.73 -0.49 -15.41
CA ILE A 169 3.18 -0.86 -16.76
C ILE A 169 4.14 0.19 -17.34
N PHE A 170 3.79 1.47 -17.27
CA PHE A 170 4.51 2.54 -17.98
C PHE A 170 5.57 3.23 -17.12
N ASN A 171 5.40 3.23 -15.81
CA ASN A 171 6.35 3.77 -14.83
C ASN A 171 6.61 2.70 -13.75
N PRO A 172 7.22 1.56 -14.14
CA PRO A 172 7.44 0.46 -13.21
C PRO A 172 8.32 0.92 -12.05
N ILE A 173 7.97 0.48 -10.84
CA ILE A 173 8.76 0.75 -9.65
C ILE A 173 10.14 0.12 -9.87
N GLN A 174 11.19 0.93 -9.81
CA GLN A 174 12.56 0.45 -9.83
C GLN A 174 12.95 0.11 -8.39
N PHE A 175 13.29 -1.16 -8.14
CA PHE A 175 13.82 -1.66 -6.88
C PHE A 175 15.35 -1.73 -6.94
#